data_AF-A0A2E7IJH3-F1
#
_entry.id   AF-A0A2E7IJH3-F1
#
_cell.length_a   1.000
_cell.length_b   1.000
_cell.length_c   1.000
_cell.angle_alpha   90.00
_cell.angle_beta   90.00
_cell.angle_gamma   90.00
#
_symmetry.space_group_name_H-M   'P 1'
#
loop_
_entity.id
_entity.type
_entity.pdbx_description
1 polymer ?
#
loop_
_entity_poly.entity_id
_entity_poly.type
_entity_poly.pdbx_seq_one_letter_code
_entity_poly.pdbx_strand_id
1 'polypeptide(L)'
;MATQTSIDNTAAGLNTFVEVLGGLSHESILMLFCALTLAALGLLMWQKRLHEEQKQHRERQSRMECLTRASQAQSLLLEQTLERMQTLEAYVDLLSGKQQQLLTTNTVRKHRLQDAIECAGSGMNKQEIARRAGVGSSEARLIGELYGIHVA
;
A
#
# COMPACT_ATOMS: atom_id res chain seq x y z
N MET A 1 -42.33 -24.91 41.98
CA MET A 1 -42.07 -25.41 43.34
C MET A 1 -40.59 -25.35 43.78
N ALA A 2 -39.64 -24.83 42.99
CA ALA A 2 -38.22 -24.72 43.39
C ALA A 2 -37.80 -23.32 43.91
N THR A 3 -38.63 -22.29 43.72
CA THR A 3 -38.33 -20.91 44.13
C THR A 3 -38.77 -20.59 45.56
N GLN A 4 -39.79 -21.27 46.09
CA GLN A 4 -40.28 -21.07 47.45
C GLN A 4 -39.26 -21.54 48.51
N THR A 5 -38.66 -22.72 48.29
CA THR A 5 -37.68 -23.32 49.21
C THR A 5 -36.36 -22.52 49.31
N SER A 6 -35.97 -21.81 48.24
CA SER A 6 -34.80 -20.94 48.28
C SER A 6 -35.04 -19.68 49.12
N ILE A 7 -36.27 -19.13 49.10
CA ILE A 7 -36.64 -17.93 49.85
C ILE A 7 -36.78 -18.29 51.34
N ASP A 8 -37.38 -19.44 51.65
CA ASP A 8 -37.54 -19.93 53.02
C ASP A 8 -36.18 -20.25 53.68
N ASN A 9 -35.23 -20.80 52.91
CA ASN A 9 -33.86 -21.02 53.39
C ASN A 9 -33.09 -19.72 53.62
N THR A 10 -33.30 -18.69 52.80
CA THR A 10 -32.69 -17.37 53.05
C THR A 10 -33.31 -16.65 54.26
N ALA A 11 -34.61 -16.81 54.49
CA ALA A 11 -35.29 -16.25 55.65
C ALA A 11 -34.86 -16.94 56.96
N ALA A 12 -34.70 -18.27 56.95
CA ALA A 12 -34.16 -19.03 58.09
C ALA A 12 -32.68 -18.68 58.37
N GLY A 13 -31.88 -18.45 57.33
CA GLY A 13 -30.50 -17.98 57.46
C GLY A 13 -30.40 -16.56 58.03
N LEU A 14 -31.32 -15.66 57.65
CA LEU A 14 -31.38 -14.30 58.19
C LEU A 14 -31.79 -14.30 59.68
N ASN A 15 -32.77 -15.11 60.07
CA ASN A 15 -33.22 -15.19 61.47
C ASN A 15 -32.14 -15.74 62.40
N THR A 16 -31.43 -16.79 61.98
CA THR A 16 -30.28 -17.34 62.74
C THR A 16 -29.12 -16.34 62.81
N PHE A 17 -28.88 -15.56 61.76
CA PHE A 17 -27.86 -14.50 61.76
C PHE A 17 -28.22 -13.35 62.71
N VAL A 18 -29.49 -12.95 62.77
CA VAL A 18 -30.00 -11.92 63.70
C VAL A 18 -29.92 -12.39 65.15
N GLU A 19 -30.19 -13.67 65.41
CA GLU A 19 -30.10 -14.26 66.75
C GLU A 19 -28.65 -14.34 67.25
N VAL A 20 -27.71 -14.69 66.35
CA VAL A 20 -26.27 -14.66 66.63
C VAL A 20 -25.74 -13.24 66.83
N LEU A 21 -26.25 -12.26 66.06
CA LEU A 21 -25.94 -10.84 66.24
C LEU A 21 -26.49 -10.27 67.55
N GLY A 22 -27.65 -10.74 68.00
CA GLY A 22 -28.27 -10.32 69.26
C GLY A 22 -27.54 -10.84 70.51
N GLY A 23 -26.76 -11.92 70.39
CA GLY A 23 -25.96 -12.50 71.48
C GLY A 23 -24.53 -11.96 71.60
N LEU A 24 -24.10 -11.07 70.69
CA LEU A 24 -22.75 -10.53 70.65
C LEU A 24 -22.63 -9.23 71.47
N SER A 25 -21.49 -9.04 72.15
CA SER A 25 -21.20 -7.78 72.85
C SER A 25 -21.16 -6.60 71.86
N HIS A 26 -21.59 -5.41 72.29
CA HIS A 26 -21.61 -4.21 71.43
C HIS A 26 -20.27 -3.92 70.74
N GLU A 27 -19.15 -4.23 71.38
CA GLU A 27 -17.81 -4.10 70.80
C GLU A 27 -17.59 -5.02 69.59
N SER A 28 -18.12 -6.24 69.64
CA SER A 28 -17.98 -7.23 68.57
C SER A 28 -18.81 -6.87 67.33
N ILE A 29 -20.00 -6.27 67.54
CA ILE A 29 -20.86 -5.75 66.47
C ILE A 29 -20.16 -4.57 65.76
N LEU A 30 -19.57 -3.65 66.51
CA LEU A 30 -18.82 -2.51 65.95
C LEU A 30 -17.59 -2.96 65.15
N MET A 31 -16.83 -3.94 65.65
CA MET A 31 -15.69 -4.51 64.92
C MET A 31 -16.10 -5.16 63.60
N LEU A 32 -17.26 -5.83 63.57
CA LEU A 32 -17.79 -6.46 62.36
C LEU A 32 -18.23 -5.42 61.32
N PHE A 33 -18.88 -4.33 61.73
CA PHE A 33 -19.20 -3.21 60.85
C PHE A 33 -17.93 -2.51 60.33
N CYS A 34 -16.91 -2.32 61.16
CA CYS A 34 -15.61 -1.78 60.71
C CYS A 34 -14.93 -2.69 59.68
N ALA A 35 -14.94 -4.01 59.91
CA ALA A 35 -14.37 -4.96 58.95
C ALA A 35 -15.12 -4.95 57.60
N LEU A 36 -16.46 -4.89 57.64
CA LEU A 36 -17.32 -4.82 56.45
C LEU A 36 -17.11 -3.52 55.65
N THR A 37 -17.01 -2.38 56.34
CA THR A 37 -16.78 -1.08 55.69
C THR A 37 -15.39 -1.00 55.06
N LEU A 38 -14.35 -1.51 55.73
CA LEU A 38 -13.00 -1.61 55.17
C LEU A 38 -12.95 -2.55 53.95
N ALA A 39 -13.63 -3.70 54.01
CA ALA A 39 -13.72 -4.61 52.88
C ALA A 39 -14.45 -3.98 51.68
N ALA A 40 -15.55 -3.26 51.93
CA ALA A 40 -16.29 -2.55 50.90
C ALA A 40 -15.45 -1.42 50.25
N LEU A 41 -14.70 -0.65 51.05
CA LEU A 41 -13.76 0.36 50.55
C LEU A 41 -12.65 -0.26 49.70
N GLY A 42 -12.10 -1.41 50.14
CA GLY A 42 -11.09 -2.16 49.37
C GLY A 42 -11.62 -2.63 48.01
N LEU A 43 -12.84 -3.18 47.97
CA LEU A 43 -13.52 -3.59 46.74
C LEU A 43 -13.77 -2.42 45.79
N LEU A 44 -14.20 -1.26 46.32
CA LEU A 44 -14.43 -0.06 45.51
C LEU A 44 -13.13 0.47 44.89
N MET A 45 -12.03 0.52 45.67
CA MET A 45 -10.74 0.93 45.13
C MET A 45 -10.22 -0.05 44.08
N TRP A 46 -10.41 -1.35 44.30
CA TRP A 46 -10.04 -2.38 43.32
C TRP A 46 -10.84 -2.26 42.02
N GLN A 47 -12.16 -2.06 42.11
CA GLN A 47 -13.02 -1.85 40.94
C GLN A 47 -12.62 -0.60 40.15
N LYS A 48 -12.31 0.51 40.83
CA LYS A 48 -11.82 1.73 40.17
C LYS A 48 -10.53 1.48 39.41
N ARG A 49 -9.56 0.79 40.04
CA ARG A 49 -8.29 0.45 39.40
C ARG A 49 -8.48 -0.42 38.16
N LEU A 50 -9.35 -1.43 38.22
CA LEU A 50 -9.67 -2.26 37.05
C LEU A 50 -10.31 -1.46 35.91
N HIS A 51 -11.20 -0.50 36.22
CA HIS A 51 -11.82 0.35 35.21
C HIS A 51 -10.82 1.29 34.53
N GLU A 52 -9.89 1.86 35.30
CA GLU A 52 -8.84 2.73 34.76
C GLU A 52 -7.89 1.96 33.83
N GLU A 53 -7.44 0.77 34.23
CA GLU A 53 -6.61 -0.10 33.39
C GLU A 53 -7.36 -0.49 32.10
N GLN A 54 -8.63 -0.89 32.21
CA GLN A 54 -9.45 -1.20 31.03
C GLN A 54 -9.61 0.00 30.09
N LYS A 55 -9.78 1.20 30.64
CA LYS A 55 -9.88 2.44 29.85
C LYS A 55 -8.57 2.71 29.12
N GLN A 56 -7.44 2.59 29.80
CA GLN A 56 -6.12 2.75 29.16
C GLN A 56 -5.88 1.69 28.08
N HIS A 57 -6.27 0.44 28.31
CA HIS A 57 -6.17 -0.61 27.31
C HIS A 57 -7.01 -0.32 26.07
N ARG A 58 -8.25 0.16 26.23
CA ARG A 58 -9.10 0.57 25.11
C ARG A 58 -8.52 1.75 24.33
N GLU A 59 -7.95 2.74 25.03
CA GLU A 59 -7.29 3.88 24.38
C GLU A 59 -6.02 3.47 23.62
N ARG A 60 -5.23 2.53 24.16
CA ARG A 60 -4.07 1.98 23.45
C ARG A 60 -4.48 1.16 22.24
N GLN A 61 -5.52 0.33 22.37
CA GLN A 61 -6.07 -0.45 21.25
C GLN A 61 -6.58 0.45 20.14
N SER A 62 -7.36 1.49 20.45
CA SER A 62 -7.87 2.40 19.42
C SER A 62 -6.75 3.17 18.71
N ARG A 63 -5.71 3.59 19.43
CA ARG A 63 -4.51 4.19 18.82
C ARG A 63 -3.78 3.21 17.93
N MET A 64 -3.60 1.96 18.38
CA MET A 64 -2.94 0.93 17.60
C MET A 64 -3.73 0.61 16.33
N GLU A 65 -5.05 0.47 16.41
CA GLU A 65 -5.91 0.30 15.24
C GLU A 65 -5.80 1.46 14.24
N CYS A 66 -5.77 2.69 14.73
CA CYS A 66 -5.60 3.87 13.89
C CYS A 66 -4.25 3.84 13.17
N LEU A 67 -3.17 3.53 13.87
CA LEU A 67 -1.83 3.38 13.30
C LEU A 67 -1.77 2.23 12.29
N THR A 68 -2.39 1.09 12.57
CA THR A 68 -2.45 -0.05 11.65
C THR A 68 -3.19 0.32 10.38
N ARG A 69 -4.34 1.01 10.48
CA ARG A 69 -5.08 1.48 9.30
C ARG A 69 -4.28 2.48 8.48
N ALA A 70 -3.60 3.42 9.14
CA ALA A 70 -2.73 4.38 8.46
C ALA A 70 -1.55 3.66 7.76
N SER A 71 -0.94 2.68 8.42
CA SER A 71 0.13 1.85 7.85
C SER A 71 -0.37 1.06 6.64
N GLN A 72 -1.54 0.44 6.72
CA GLN A 72 -2.16 -0.27 5.59
C GLN A 72 -2.44 0.66 4.41
N ALA A 73 -2.95 1.87 4.68
CA ALA A 73 -3.17 2.87 3.65
C ALA A 73 -1.85 3.30 2.98
N GLN A 74 -0.79 3.51 3.78
CA GLN A 74 0.54 3.81 3.24
C GLN A 74 1.10 2.66 2.39
N SER A 75 0.92 1.41 2.81
CA SER A 75 1.34 0.24 2.03
C SER A 75 0.65 0.17 0.67
N LEU A 76 -0.66 0.44 0.60
CA LEU A 76 -1.40 0.47 -0.67
C LEU A 76 -0.92 1.60 -1.59
N LEU A 77 -0.61 2.77 -1.03
CA LEU A 77 -0.05 3.88 -1.82
C LEU A 77 1.32 3.51 -2.38
N LEU A 78 2.17 2.85 -1.59
CA LEU A 78 3.49 2.38 -2.03
C LEU A 78 3.36 1.35 -3.16
N GLU A 79 2.44 0.39 -3.03
CA GLU A 79 2.17 -0.60 -4.06
C GLU A 79 1.74 0.06 -5.39
N GLN A 80 0.81 1.01 -5.34
CA GLN A 80 0.40 1.78 -6.52
C GLN A 80 1.56 2.58 -7.14
N THR A 81 2.43 3.17 -6.32
CA THR A 81 3.61 3.88 -6.84
C THR A 81 4.60 2.95 -7.50
N LEU A 82 4.76 1.74 -6.97
CA LEU A 82 5.66 0.73 -7.52
C LEU A 82 5.15 0.22 -8.87
N GLU A 83 3.86 -0.05 -9.01
CA GLU A 83 3.25 -0.41 -10.30
C GLU A 83 3.42 0.70 -11.34
N ARG A 84 3.23 1.97 -10.96
CA ARG A 84 3.44 3.11 -11.86
C ARG A 84 4.90 3.24 -12.28
N MET A 85 5.83 3.01 -11.35
CA MET A 85 7.26 3.04 -11.64
C MET A 85 7.64 1.93 -12.63
N GLN A 86 7.19 0.70 -12.42
CA GLN A 86 7.41 -0.41 -13.35
C GLN A 86 6.83 -0.13 -14.74
N THR A 87 5.64 0.49 -14.80
CA THR A 87 5.03 0.89 -16.08
C THR A 87 5.87 1.94 -16.80
N LEU A 88 6.42 2.91 -16.07
CA LEU A 88 7.31 3.93 -16.64
C LEU A 88 8.64 3.32 -17.11
N GLU A 89 9.22 2.39 -16.35
CA GLU A 89 10.43 1.66 -16.76
C GLU A 89 10.19 0.92 -18.07
N ALA A 90 9.10 0.16 -18.18
CA ALA A 90 8.73 -0.53 -19.42
C ALA A 90 8.53 0.43 -20.61
N TYR A 91 8.00 1.63 -20.35
CA TYR A 91 7.83 2.65 -21.39
C TYR A 91 9.17 3.24 -21.85
N VAL A 92 10.10 3.46 -20.92
CA VAL A 92 11.46 3.94 -21.23
C VAL A 92 12.22 2.89 -22.05
N ASP A 93 12.10 1.61 -21.71
CA ASP A 93 12.71 0.52 -22.48
C ASP A 93 12.14 0.45 -23.91
N LEU A 94 10.81 0.57 -24.05
CA LEU A 94 10.15 0.61 -25.35
C LEU A 94 10.61 1.81 -26.18
N LEU A 95 10.72 2.99 -25.56
CA LEU A 95 11.17 4.20 -26.21
C LEU A 95 12.63 4.07 -26.67
N SER A 96 13.48 3.50 -25.82
CA SER A 96 14.89 3.24 -26.13
C SER A 96 15.03 2.29 -27.32
N GLY A 97 14.22 1.22 -27.35
CA GLY A 97 14.15 0.31 -28.50
C GLY A 97 13.74 1.02 -29.80
N LYS A 98 12.71 1.88 -29.74
CA LYS A 98 12.29 2.69 -30.90
C LYS A 98 13.37 3.68 -31.35
N GLN A 99 14.05 4.34 -30.42
CA GLN A 99 15.15 5.25 -30.74
C GLN A 99 16.29 4.50 -31.44
N GLN A 100 16.68 3.33 -30.93
CA GLN A 100 17.71 2.52 -31.57
C GLN A 100 17.30 2.08 -32.97
N GLN A 101 16.04 1.68 -33.17
CA GLN A 101 15.51 1.33 -34.49
C GLN A 101 15.52 2.53 -35.46
N LEU A 102 15.17 3.72 -34.98
CA LEU A 102 15.21 4.94 -35.81
C LEU A 102 16.65 5.31 -36.18
N LEU A 103 17.59 5.20 -35.24
CA LEU A 103 19.00 5.46 -35.48
C LEU A 103 19.57 4.49 -36.52
N THR A 104 19.30 3.19 -36.40
CA THR A 104 19.74 2.20 -37.40
C THR A 104 19.08 2.40 -38.76
N THR A 105 17.79 2.76 -38.79
CA THR A 105 17.10 3.07 -40.05
C THR A 105 17.71 4.31 -40.72
N ASN A 106 18.05 5.33 -39.95
CA ASN A 106 18.64 6.56 -40.46
C ASN A 106 20.07 6.35 -40.95
N THR A 107 20.90 5.58 -40.24
CA THR A 107 22.25 5.23 -40.74
C THR A 107 22.19 4.42 -42.02
N VAL A 108 21.29 3.43 -42.12
CA VAL A 108 21.08 2.65 -43.34
C VAL A 108 20.61 3.56 -44.49
N ARG A 109 19.65 4.46 -44.23
CA ARG A 109 19.18 5.42 -45.25
C ARG A 109 20.30 6.35 -45.70
N LYS A 110 21.11 6.85 -44.78
CA LYS A 110 22.28 7.70 -45.10
C LYS A 110 23.28 6.97 -46.00
N HIS A 111 23.59 5.71 -45.68
CA HIS A 111 24.49 4.90 -46.50
C HIS A 111 23.93 4.72 -47.93
N ARG A 112 22.66 4.34 -48.06
CA ARG A 112 22.00 4.20 -49.39
C ARG A 112 22.02 5.49 -50.20
N LEU A 113 21.79 6.63 -49.55
CA LEU A 113 21.86 7.93 -50.23
C LEU A 113 23.29 8.27 -50.66
N GLN A 114 24.29 7.91 -49.85
CA GLN A 114 25.70 8.12 -50.19
C GLN A 114 26.12 7.22 -51.37
N ASP A 115 25.73 5.95 -51.38
CA ASP A 115 25.95 5.03 -52.52
C ASP A 115 25.27 5.56 -53.79
N ALA A 116 24.07 6.13 -53.67
CA ALA A 116 23.35 6.71 -54.80
C ALA A 116 24.09 7.92 -55.39
N ILE A 117 24.70 8.76 -54.54
CA ILE A 117 25.52 9.90 -54.97
C ILE A 117 26.78 9.41 -55.68
N GLU A 118 27.46 8.38 -55.17
CA GLU A 118 28.64 7.79 -55.82
C GLU A 118 28.30 7.17 -57.19
N CYS A 119 27.16 6.48 -57.28
CA CYS A 119 26.66 5.94 -58.56
C CYS A 119 26.31 7.06 -59.55
N ALA A 120 25.72 8.17 -59.07
CA ALA A 120 25.44 9.33 -59.90
C ALA A 120 26.72 10.01 -60.40
N GLY A 121 27.71 10.18 -59.53
CA GLY A 121 29.04 10.70 -59.87
C GLY A 121 29.82 9.81 -60.84
N SER A 122 29.43 8.53 -60.98
CA SER A 122 29.98 7.61 -61.99
C SER A 122 29.25 7.68 -63.34
N GLY A 123 28.27 8.57 -63.49
CA GLY A 123 27.49 8.75 -64.74
C GLY A 123 26.42 7.68 -64.97
N MET A 124 25.99 6.95 -63.94
CA MET A 124 24.96 5.92 -64.09
C MET A 124 23.57 6.52 -64.36
N ASN A 125 22.75 5.79 -65.13
CA ASN A 125 21.36 6.18 -65.38
C ASN A 125 20.51 6.13 -64.09
N LYS A 126 19.55 7.03 -63.96
CA LYS A 126 18.64 7.21 -62.80
C LYS A 126 17.94 5.91 -62.37
N GLN A 127 17.54 5.08 -63.32
CA GLN A 127 16.91 3.78 -63.05
C GLN A 127 17.90 2.76 -62.47
N GLU A 128 19.16 2.81 -62.93
CA GLU A 128 20.22 1.94 -62.45
C GLU A 128 20.69 2.35 -61.04
N ILE A 129 20.73 3.66 -60.76
CA ILE A 129 21.00 4.22 -59.42
C ILE A 129 19.93 3.74 -58.42
N ALA A 130 18.64 3.88 -58.75
CA ALA A 130 17.55 3.41 -57.89
C ALA A 130 17.68 1.93 -57.54
N ARG A 131 18.04 1.11 -58.54
CA ARG A 131 18.20 -0.34 -58.37
C ARG A 131 19.43 -0.70 -57.54
N ARG A 132 20.57 -0.05 -57.75
CA ARG A 132 21.84 -0.38 -57.08
C ARG A 132 21.94 0.17 -55.67
N ALA A 133 21.53 1.41 -55.46
CA ALA A 133 21.59 2.05 -54.14
C ALA A 133 20.34 1.78 -53.29
N GLY A 134 19.29 1.17 -53.87
CA GLY A 134 18.06 0.83 -53.14
C GLY A 134 17.28 2.05 -52.65
N VAL A 135 17.30 3.12 -53.45
CA VAL A 135 16.59 4.40 -53.21
C VAL A 135 15.38 4.53 -54.14
N GLY A 136 14.40 5.34 -53.75
CA GLY A 136 13.18 5.52 -54.55
C GLY A 136 13.47 6.08 -55.95
N SER A 137 12.62 5.80 -56.94
CA SER A 137 12.79 6.27 -58.31
C SER A 137 12.81 7.81 -58.43
N SER A 138 12.03 8.50 -57.59
CA SER A 138 12.02 9.97 -57.48
C SER A 138 13.30 10.51 -56.84
N GLU A 139 13.79 9.88 -55.77
CA GLU A 139 15.06 10.24 -55.12
C GLU A 139 16.25 10.01 -56.07
N ALA A 140 16.30 8.87 -56.76
CA ALA A 140 17.36 8.57 -57.73
C ALA A 140 17.38 9.57 -58.90
N ARG A 141 16.20 9.98 -59.37
CA ARG A 141 16.08 11.02 -60.39
C ARG A 141 16.68 12.35 -59.92
N LEU A 142 16.32 12.76 -58.71
CA LEU A 142 16.81 14.01 -58.11
C LEU A 142 18.32 13.97 -57.87
N ILE A 143 18.85 12.86 -57.32
CA ILE A 143 20.29 12.67 -57.08
C ILE A 143 21.06 12.67 -58.40
N GLY A 144 20.56 12.00 -59.44
CA GLY A 144 21.17 12.01 -60.76
C GLY A 144 21.14 13.38 -61.44
N GLU A 145 20.16 14.23 -61.12
CA GLU A 145 20.09 15.62 -61.62
C GLU A 145 21.03 16.57 -60.85
N LEU A 146 21.26 16.34 -59.56
CA LEU A 146 22.11 17.18 -58.71
C LEU A 146 23.60 16.81 -58.77
N TYR A 147 23.90 15.52 -58.84
CA TYR A 147 25.26 14.97 -58.68
C TYR A 147 25.73 14.17 -59.89
N GLY A 148 24.88 14.03 -60.92
CA GLY A 148 25.26 13.36 -62.16
C GLY A 148 26.30 14.16 -62.94
N ILE A 149 27.22 13.45 -63.62
CA ILE A 149 28.12 14.10 -64.58
C ILE A 149 27.27 14.60 -65.75
N HIS A 150 27.08 15.92 -65.84
CA HIS A 150 26.62 16.56 -67.06
C HIS A 150 27.75 16.51 -68.08
N VAL A 151 27.80 15.44 -68.87
CA VAL A 151 28.59 15.44 -70.10
C VAL A 151 27.88 16.41 -71.04
N ALA A 152 28.46 17.61 -71.18
CA ALA A 152 28.11 18.58 -72.20
C ALA A 152 28.48 18.05 -73.59
#